data_AF-A0A5B0FX44-F1
#
_entry.id   AF-A0A5B0FX44-F1
#
_cell.length_a   1.000
_cell.length_b   1.000
_cell.length_c   1.000
_cell.angle_alpha   90.00
_cell.angle_beta   90.00
_cell.angle_gamma   90.00
#
_symmetry.space_group_name_H-M   'P 1'
#
loop_
_entity.id
_entity.type
_entity.pdbx_description
1 polymer ?
#
loop_
_entity_poly.entity_id
_entity_poly.type
_entity_poly.pdbx_seq_one_letter_code
_entity_poly.pdbx_strand_id
1 'polypeptide(L)'
;MSSNPAFAVAVFALAICLSASGAPLNEPLKPLPPVPQQNPLRVELGRQLFNEPRLSVNNSVSCAGCHRLESGGADNKQFSIGFNGQPVAINTPSVLNASLNFRQFWNGRAATLEAQVHEVVQSPSEMGSNWEHVVQTLSADPTYHAAFASAYPDGVTMGNVQNALASYERTLVSANSRFDQYLQGNTDILTLEEKYGYQRFKEYGCISCHQGVNIGGNMFQKFGVMGDYFQARGNPTETDLGRYLVTKDEEDRNVFKVPSLRNVAVTAPYFHDGSAKTLEEAVDVMFKYQLGRVPSNDDKALIILFLKTLTGEWEGKPL
;
A
#
# COMPACT_ATOMS: atom_id res chain seq x y z
N MET A 1 -67.84 1.01 -48.30
CA MET A 1 -66.54 0.42 -48.71
C MET A 1 -65.48 1.01 -47.80
N SER A 2 -64.77 0.16 -47.07
CA SER A 2 -64.03 0.46 -45.84
C SER A 2 -62.84 1.40 -46.03
N SER A 3 -62.76 2.42 -45.17
CA SER A 3 -61.60 3.28 -44.95
C SER A 3 -60.61 2.61 -43.99
N ASN A 4 -59.35 2.51 -44.39
CA ASN A 4 -58.25 1.92 -43.63
C ASN A 4 -57.37 3.07 -43.06
N PRO A 5 -57.05 3.12 -41.76
CA PRO A 5 -56.13 4.12 -41.25
C PRO A 5 -54.68 3.63 -41.38
N ALA A 6 -53.81 4.48 -41.94
CA ALA A 6 -52.38 4.23 -42.01
C ALA A 6 -51.73 4.50 -40.64
N PHE A 7 -51.14 3.47 -40.03
CA PHE A 7 -50.27 3.60 -38.86
C PHE A 7 -48.90 4.12 -39.30
N ALA A 8 -48.50 5.31 -38.83
CA ALA A 8 -47.13 5.80 -38.94
C ALA A 8 -46.31 5.26 -37.76
N VAL A 9 -45.36 4.38 -38.03
CA VAL A 9 -44.38 3.91 -37.04
C VAL A 9 -43.22 4.92 -37.01
N ALA A 10 -43.14 5.70 -35.93
CA ALA A 10 -41.99 6.56 -35.66
C ALA A 10 -40.85 5.71 -35.07
N VAL A 11 -39.77 5.53 -35.85
CA VAL A 11 -38.54 4.90 -35.36
C VAL A 11 -37.73 5.95 -34.60
N PHE A 12 -37.76 5.87 -33.26
CA PHE A 12 -36.83 6.63 -32.42
C PHE A 12 -35.45 5.97 -32.50
N ALA A 13 -34.51 6.62 -33.20
CA ALA A 13 -33.10 6.25 -33.14
C ALA A 13 -32.54 6.65 -31.77
N LEU A 14 -32.37 5.68 -30.88
CA LEU A 14 -31.69 5.86 -29.60
C LEU A 14 -30.18 6.01 -29.90
N ALA A 15 -29.69 7.25 -29.90
CA ALA A 15 -28.26 7.52 -29.97
C ALA A 15 -27.60 7.04 -28.66
N ILE A 16 -26.99 5.86 -28.71
CA ILE A 16 -26.11 5.38 -27.66
C ILE A 16 -24.85 6.25 -27.75
N CYS A 17 -24.75 7.28 -26.92
CA CYS A 17 -23.50 7.98 -26.67
C CYS A 17 -22.53 6.99 -26.00
N LEU A 18 -21.76 6.24 -26.79
CA LEU A 18 -20.56 5.59 -26.30
C LEU A 18 -19.64 6.72 -25.83
N SER A 19 -19.49 6.86 -24.52
CA SER A 19 -18.41 7.67 -23.93
C SER A 19 -17.10 7.11 -24.46
N ALA A 20 -16.46 7.83 -25.37
CA ALA A 20 -15.17 7.43 -25.92
C ALA A 20 -14.13 7.57 -24.81
N SER A 21 -13.82 6.47 -24.12
CA SER A 21 -12.64 6.39 -23.26
C SER A 21 -11.41 6.53 -24.15
N GLY A 22 -10.58 7.55 -23.88
CA GLY A 22 -9.34 7.77 -24.62
C GLY A 22 -8.39 6.58 -24.52
N ALA A 23 -7.41 6.51 -25.43
CA ALA A 23 -6.35 5.50 -25.34
C ALA A 23 -5.51 5.68 -24.06
N PRO A 24 -4.97 4.60 -23.46
CA PRO A 24 -4.08 4.70 -22.31
C PRO A 24 -2.86 5.60 -22.59
N LEU A 25 -2.46 6.38 -21.59
CA LEU A 25 -1.32 7.31 -21.69
C LEU A 25 0.01 6.57 -21.52
N ASN A 26 1.02 6.91 -22.32
CA ASN A 26 2.37 6.37 -22.17
C ASN A 26 3.21 7.21 -21.19
N GLU A 27 3.06 6.93 -19.90
CA GLU A 27 3.68 7.68 -18.81
C GLU A 27 4.64 6.82 -17.96
N PRO A 28 5.61 7.40 -17.21
CA PRO A 28 6.46 6.66 -16.27
C PRO A 28 5.70 6.00 -15.11
N LEU A 29 4.57 6.59 -14.73
CA LEU A 29 3.62 6.00 -13.79
C LEU A 29 2.59 5.17 -14.57
N LYS A 30 2.21 4.02 -14.02
CA LYS A 30 1.29 3.08 -14.66
C LYS A 30 0.06 2.85 -13.78
N PRO A 31 -1.14 2.66 -14.34
CA PRO A 31 -2.33 2.35 -13.55
C PRO A 31 -2.15 1.03 -12.81
N LEU A 32 -2.89 0.83 -11.71
CA LEU A 32 -2.89 -0.46 -11.03
C LEU A 32 -3.38 -1.57 -11.96
N PRO A 33 -2.79 -2.78 -11.88
CA PRO A 33 -3.34 -3.95 -12.55
C PRO A 33 -4.68 -4.34 -11.91
N PRO A 34 -5.51 -5.14 -12.60
CA PRO A 34 -6.68 -5.75 -11.97
C PRO A 34 -6.26 -6.60 -10.77
N VAL A 35 -7.17 -6.73 -9.80
CA VAL A 35 -6.99 -7.61 -8.64
C VAL A 35 -6.66 -9.02 -9.14
N PRO A 36 -5.55 -9.63 -8.71
CA PRO A 36 -5.18 -10.97 -9.16
C PRO A 36 -6.22 -11.98 -8.69
N GLN A 37 -6.64 -12.88 -9.59
CA GLN A 37 -7.53 -13.98 -9.22
C GLN A 37 -6.82 -14.91 -8.22
N GLN A 38 -7.45 -15.17 -7.08
CA GLN A 38 -6.97 -16.08 -6.05
C GLN A 38 -8.03 -17.15 -5.75
N ASN A 39 -7.66 -18.21 -5.02
CA ASN A 39 -8.65 -19.18 -4.54
C ASN A 39 -9.56 -18.50 -3.49
N PRO A 40 -10.90 -18.45 -3.71
CA PRO A 40 -11.80 -17.71 -2.84
C PRO A 40 -11.84 -18.24 -1.40
N LEU A 41 -11.68 -19.54 -1.19
CA LEU A 41 -11.63 -20.13 0.15
C LEU A 41 -10.39 -19.68 0.93
N ARG A 42 -9.24 -19.56 0.25
CA ARG A 42 -8.00 -19.09 0.86
C ARG A 42 -8.03 -17.60 1.16
N VAL A 43 -8.66 -16.80 0.28
CA VAL A 43 -8.86 -15.36 0.50
C VAL A 43 -9.75 -15.13 1.72
N GLU A 44 -10.89 -15.81 1.82
CA GLU A 44 -11.79 -15.64 2.97
C GLU A 44 -11.12 -16.09 4.27
N LEU A 45 -10.41 -17.22 4.24
CA LEU A 45 -9.64 -17.68 5.40
C LEU A 45 -8.55 -16.68 5.79
N GLY A 46 -7.83 -16.12 4.81
CA GLY A 46 -6.84 -15.06 5.03
C GLY A 46 -7.45 -13.79 5.63
N ARG A 47 -8.65 -13.38 5.16
CA ARG A 47 -9.39 -12.24 5.70
C ARG A 47 -9.75 -12.45 7.17
N GLN A 48 -10.19 -13.66 7.54
CA GLN A 48 -10.46 -14.00 8.94
C GLN A 48 -9.18 -13.93 9.78
N LEU A 49 -8.09 -14.57 9.32
CA LEU A 49 -6.81 -14.58 10.01
C LEU A 49 -6.20 -13.18 10.16
N PHE A 50 -6.37 -12.30 9.18
CA PHE A 50 -5.91 -10.91 9.23
C PHE A 50 -6.55 -10.13 10.41
N ASN A 51 -7.74 -10.55 10.83
CA ASN A 51 -8.48 -9.97 11.95
C ASN A 51 -8.37 -10.81 13.24
N GLU A 52 -7.61 -11.90 13.24
CA GLU A 52 -7.56 -12.87 14.35
C GLU A 52 -6.52 -12.48 15.41
N PRO A 53 -6.92 -12.01 16.60
CA PRO A 53 -5.97 -11.60 17.62
C PRO A 53 -5.26 -12.80 18.27
N ARG A 54 -5.84 -14.01 18.22
CA ARG A 54 -5.24 -15.23 18.79
C ARG A 54 -3.99 -15.72 18.04
N LEU A 55 -3.59 -15.03 16.98
CA LEU A 55 -2.28 -15.22 16.36
C LEU A 55 -1.16 -14.61 17.22
N SER A 56 -1.47 -13.61 18.05
CA SER A 56 -0.54 -13.04 19.04
C SER A 56 -0.52 -13.86 20.33
N VAL A 57 0.61 -13.87 21.03
CA VAL A 57 0.88 -14.73 22.19
C VAL A 57 -0.10 -14.54 23.36
N ASN A 58 -0.73 -13.38 23.47
CA ASN A 58 -1.70 -13.04 24.52
C ASN A 58 -3.08 -12.64 23.97
N ASN A 59 -3.37 -13.01 22.72
CA ASN A 59 -4.66 -12.76 22.07
C ASN A 59 -5.08 -11.28 22.00
N SER A 60 -4.13 -10.35 21.91
CA SER A 60 -4.39 -8.90 21.98
C SER A 60 -4.19 -8.13 20.68
N VAL A 61 -3.40 -8.65 19.74
CA VAL A 61 -3.02 -7.97 18.49
C VAL A 61 -3.34 -8.84 17.28
N SER A 62 -3.94 -8.24 16.26
CA SER A 62 -4.12 -8.79 14.92
C SER A 62 -3.49 -7.86 13.88
N CYS A 63 -3.34 -8.32 12.63
CA CYS A 63 -2.83 -7.50 11.53
C CYS A 63 -3.68 -6.23 11.35
N ALA A 64 -5.01 -6.37 11.40
CA ALA A 64 -5.96 -5.27 11.28
C ALA A 64 -5.82 -4.18 12.36
N GLY A 65 -5.25 -4.52 13.52
CA GLY A 65 -4.99 -3.54 14.59
C GLY A 65 -3.96 -2.47 14.19
N CYS A 66 -2.97 -2.84 13.37
CA CYS A 66 -1.94 -1.93 12.87
C CYS A 66 -2.16 -1.53 11.40
N HIS A 67 -2.85 -2.36 10.62
CA HIS A 67 -3.08 -2.16 9.18
C HIS A 67 -4.56 -1.93 8.89
N ARG A 68 -5.04 -0.71 9.21
CA ARG A 68 -6.46 -0.35 9.15
C ARG A 68 -6.89 -0.06 7.71
N LEU A 69 -7.61 -0.98 7.10
CA LEU A 69 -7.96 -0.91 5.67
C LEU A 69 -8.83 0.30 5.34
N GLU A 70 -9.71 0.70 6.25
CA GLU A 70 -10.56 1.88 6.14
C GLU A 70 -9.81 3.21 6.31
N SER A 71 -8.52 3.17 6.66
CA SER A 71 -7.65 4.32 6.86
C SER A 71 -6.37 4.19 6.03
N GLY A 72 -6.48 3.67 4.82
CA GLY A 72 -5.37 3.57 3.88
C GLY A 72 -4.43 2.38 4.11
N GLY A 73 -4.80 1.41 4.95
CA GLY A 73 -4.05 0.17 5.20
C GLY A 73 -2.87 0.28 6.15
N ALA A 74 -2.71 1.43 6.82
CA ALA A 74 -1.75 1.70 7.88
C ALA A 74 -2.49 2.21 9.12
N ASP A 75 -1.80 2.38 10.25
CA ASP A 75 -2.35 3.12 11.37
C ASP A 75 -1.98 4.60 11.28
N ASN A 76 -2.61 5.42 12.12
CA ASN A 76 -2.37 6.86 12.19
C ASN A 76 -1.42 7.25 13.32
N LYS A 77 -0.53 6.32 13.72
CA LYS A 77 0.41 6.51 14.82
C LYS A 77 1.82 6.66 14.25
N GLN A 78 2.69 7.33 15.01
CA GLN A 78 4.11 7.31 14.70
C GLN A 78 4.66 5.88 14.77
N PHE A 79 4.34 5.17 15.86
CA PHE A 79 4.66 3.77 16.09
C PHE A 79 3.43 3.02 16.61
N SER A 80 3.12 1.87 16.01
CA SER A 80 2.09 0.97 16.50
C SER A 80 2.45 0.38 17.86
N ILE A 81 1.45 -0.15 18.57
CA ILE A 81 1.64 -0.78 19.88
C ILE A 81 1.60 -2.31 19.71
N GLY A 82 2.64 -2.98 20.21
CA GLY A 82 2.73 -4.44 20.21
C GLY A 82 1.91 -5.12 21.30
N PHE A 83 1.95 -6.45 21.31
CA PHE A 83 1.20 -7.29 22.25
C PHE A 83 1.50 -6.98 23.73
N ASN A 84 2.71 -6.48 24.02
CA ASN A 84 3.19 -6.16 25.37
C ASN A 84 2.86 -4.70 25.79
N GLY A 85 2.10 -3.96 24.99
CA GLY A 85 1.73 -2.57 25.27
C GLY A 85 2.85 -1.55 25.00
N GLN A 86 3.99 -1.97 24.43
CA GLN A 86 5.10 -1.09 24.07
C GLN A 86 5.03 -0.68 22.59
N PRO A 87 5.53 0.52 22.23
CA PRO A 87 5.64 0.91 20.83
C PRO A 87 6.65 0.05 20.07
N VAL A 88 6.37 -0.22 18.79
CA VAL A 88 7.35 -0.78 17.85
C VAL A 88 8.37 0.30 17.44
N ALA A 89 9.44 -0.10 16.77
CA ALA A 89 10.56 0.80 16.45
C ALA A 89 10.46 1.53 15.09
N ILE A 90 9.40 1.25 14.31
CA ILE A 90 9.26 1.73 12.93
C ILE A 90 7.80 2.00 12.61
N ASN A 91 7.54 3.02 11.80
CA ASN A 91 6.20 3.35 11.32
C ASN A 91 5.64 2.22 10.45
N THR A 92 4.35 1.92 10.64
CA THR A 92 3.67 0.82 9.98
C THR A 92 3.31 1.19 8.54
N PRO A 93 3.90 0.55 7.51
CA PRO A 93 3.56 0.82 6.13
C PRO A 93 2.17 0.28 5.77
N SER A 94 1.56 0.81 4.72
CA SER A 94 0.29 0.31 4.22
C SER A 94 0.40 -1.13 3.68
N VAL A 95 -0.61 -1.96 3.97
CA VAL A 95 -0.81 -3.27 3.30
C VAL A 95 -1.48 -3.15 1.93
N LEU A 96 -2.12 -2.01 1.63
CA LEU A 96 -2.75 -1.79 0.33
C LEU A 96 -1.66 -1.73 -0.75
N ASN A 97 -1.83 -2.53 -1.80
CA ASN A 97 -0.89 -2.72 -2.90
C ASN A 97 0.47 -3.32 -2.48
N ALA A 98 0.62 -3.83 -1.25
CA ALA A 98 1.90 -4.38 -0.78
C ALA A 98 2.37 -5.61 -1.58
N SER A 99 1.43 -6.33 -2.19
CA SER A 99 1.70 -7.45 -3.11
C SER A 99 2.47 -7.04 -4.37
N LEU A 100 2.46 -5.75 -4.73
CA LEU A 100 3.21 -5.21 -5.87
C LEU A 100 4.65 -4.81 -5.50
N ASN A 101 5.02 -4.87 -4.22
CA ASN A 101 6.39 -4.58 -3.82
C ASN A 101 7.34 -5.72 -4.21
N PHE A 102 8.54 -5.39 -4.69
CA PHE A 102 9.58 -6.41 -4.99
C PHE A 102 10.20 -7.04 -3.74
N ARG A 103 10.07 -6.38 -2.59
CA ARG A 103 10.51 -6.79 -1.24
C ARG A 103 9.57 -6.17 -0.20
N GLN A 104 9.43 -6.81 0.95
CA GLN A 104 8.59 -6.34 2.06
C GLN A 104 9.43 -5.75 3.20
N PHE A 105 8.78 -5.00 4.10
CA PHE A 105 9.38 -4.10 5.09
C PHE A 105 10.16 -2.91 4.49
N TRP A 106 10.42 -1.90 5.33
CA TRP A 106 11.19 -0.71 4.97
C TRP A 106 12.61 -1.03 4.49
N ASN A 107 13.29 -2.01 5.09
CA ASN A 107 14.65 -2.43 4.70
C ASN A 107 14.67 -3.58 3.68
N GLY A 108 13.51 -4.05 3.23
CA GLY A 108 13.40 -5.08 2.20
C GLY A 108 13.88 -6.46 2.63
N ARG A 109 13.90 -6.77 3.94
CA ARG A 109 14.46 -8.02 4.47
C ARG A 109 13.64 -9.27 4.11
N ALA A 110 12.34 -9.12 3.90
CA ALA A 110 11.47 -10.21 3.47
C ALA A 110 11.26 -10.19 1.95
N ALA A 111 11.44 -11.34 1.30
CA ALA A 111 11.29 -11.48 -0.15
C ALA A 111 9.82 -11.59 -0.61
N THR A 112 8.94 -12.08 0.26
CA THR A 112 7.53 -12.36 -0.05
C THR A 112 6.63 -11.91 1.10
N LEU A 113 5.32 -11.87 0.86
CA LEU A 113 4.32 -11.64 1.91
C LEU A 113 4.34 -12.77 2.94
N GLU A 114 4.47 -14.02 2.51
CA GLU A 114 4.57 -15.17 3.42
C GLU A 114 5.77 -15.06 4.37
N ALA A 115 6.93 -14.63 3.87
CA ALA A 115 8.12 -14.40 4.68
C ALA A 115 7.94 -13.20 5.62
N GLN A 116 7.23 -12.16 5.18
CA GLN A 116 6.89 -11.01 6.02
C GLN A 116 5.99 -11.44 7.20
N VAL A 117 4.94 -12.22 6.93
CA VAL A 117 4.04 -12.80 7.94
C VAL A 117 4.82 -13.67 8.93
N HIS A 118 5.76 -14.49 8.44
CA HIS A 118 6.64 -15.29 9.29
C HIS A 118 7.34 -14.46 10.36
N GLU A 119 7.91 -13.33 9.98
CA GLU A 119 8.65 -12.46 10.87
C GLU A 119 7.74 -11.73 11.87
N VAL A 120 6.60 -11.18 11.42
CA VAL A 120 5.69 -10.41 12.31
C VAL A 120 5.06 -11.29 13.39
N VAL A 121 4.65 -12.50 13.06
CA VAL A 121 4.05 -13.43 14.03
C VAL A 121 5.03 -13.75 15.18
N GLN A 122 6.32 -13.86 14.86
CA GLN A 122 7.37 -14.20 15.83
C GLN A 122 8.05 -12.99 16.48
N SER A 123 7.76 -11.78 15.98
CA SER A 123 8.41 -10.56 16.42
C SER A 123 8.11 -10.29 17.90
N PRO A 124 9.13 -10.15 18.77
CA PRO A 124 8.95 -9.95 20.21
C PRO A 124 8.42 -8.55 20.56
N SER A 125 8.34 -7.65 19.57
CA SER A 125 7.76 -6.32 19.71
C SER A 125 6.38 -6.19 19.05
N GLU A 126 5.93 -7.17 18.26
CA GLU A 126 4.65 -7.11 17.55
C GLU A 126 3.68 -8.15 18.12
N MET A 127 3.73 -9.40 17.65
CA MET A 127 2.78 -10.44 18.04
C MET A 127 3.33 -11.41 19.10
N GLY A 128 4.65 -11.53 19.23
CA GLY A 128 5.35 -12.29 20.27
C GLY A 128 5.10 -13.80 20.27
N SER A 129 4.50 -14.34 19.22
CA SER A 129 4.01 -15.71 19.15
C SER A 129 5.04 -16.65 18.55
N ASN A 130 4.68 -17.93 18.41
CA ASN A 130 5.44 -18.90 17.65
C ASN A 130 4.49 -19.82 16.87
N TRP A 131 5.02 -20.53 15.87
CA TRP A 131 4.19 -21.31 14.96
C TRP A 131 3.57 -22.55 15.60
N GLU A 132 4.18 -23.12 16.64
CA GLU A 132 3.58 -24.20 17.41
C GLU A 132 2.31 -23.72 18.11
N HIS A 133 2.39 -22.58 18.82
CA HIS A 133 1.25 -21.96 19.48
C HIS A 133 0.13 -21.61 18.49
N VAL A 134 0.47 -20.95 17.37
CA VAL A 134 -0.51 -20.55 16.34
C VAL A 134 -1.23 -21.77 15.76
N VAL A 135 -0.49 -22.83 15.38
CA VAL A 135 -1.08 -24.03 14.79
C VAL A 135 -1.96 -24.76 15.80
N GLN A 136 -1.54 -24.87 17.06
CA GLN A 136 -2.34 -25.48 18.13
C GLN A 136 -3.64 -24.70 18.37
N THR A 137 -3.55 -23.37 18.48
CA THR A 137 -4.71 -22.48 18.66
C THR A 137 -5.72 -22.64 17.52
N LEU A 138 -5.27 -22.58 16.27
CA LEU A 138 -6.16 -22.68 15.10
C LEU A 138 -6.71 -24.11 14.90
N SER A 139 -5.95 -25.15 15.22
CA SER A 139 -6.41 -26.54 15.12
C SER A 139 -7.45 -26.89 16.18
N ALA A 140 -7.39 -26.26 17.36
CA ALA A 140 -8.34 -26.46 18.45
C ALA A 140 -9.68 -25.76 18.22
N ASP A 141 -9.74 -24.79 17.30
CA ASP A 141 -10.97 -24.08 16.93
C ASP A 141 -11.71 -24.85 15.82
N PRO A 142 -12.93 -25.38 16.06
CA PRO A 142 -13.67 -26.16 15.07
C PRO A 142 -13.96 -25.39 13.77
N THR A 143 -14.09 -24.06 13.85
CA THR A 143 -14.37 -23.19 12.70
C THR A 143 -13.15 -23.12 11.80
N TYR A 144 -11.97 -22.86 12.37
CA TYR A 144 -10.73 -22.84 11.59
C TYR A 144 -10.36 -24.22 11.08
N HIS A 145 -10.50 -25.27 11.89
CA HIS A 145 -10.23 -26.63 11.44
C HIS A 145 -11.04 -26.97 10.17
N ALA A 146 -12.34 -26.66 10.15
CA ALA A 146 -13.21 -26.87 9.00
C ALA A 146 -12.84 -25.98 7.79
N ALA A 147 -12.52 -24.70 8.03
CA ALA A 147 -12.13 -23.76 6.98
C ALA A 147 -10.80 -24.17 6.32
N PHE A 148 -9.80 -24.58 7.10
CA PHE A 148 -8.52 -25.08 6.58
C PHE A 148 -8.67 -26.39 5.82
N ALA A 149 -9.46 -27.35 6.33
CA ALA A 149 -9.73 -28.62 5.63
C ALA A 149 -10.41 -28.40 4.27
N SER A 150 -11.22 -27.33 4.14
CA SER A 150 -11.87 -26.95 2.88
C SER A 150 -10.91 -26.25 1.91
N ALA A 151 -9.95 -25.48 2.41
CA ALA A 151 -9.05 -24.65 1.60
C ALA A 151 -7.71 -25.34 1.25
N TYR A 152 -7.29 -26.31 2.05
CA TYR A 152 -5.99 -26.98 1.97
C TYR A 152 -6.08 -28.48 2.31
N PRO A 153 -5.47 -29.38 1.50
CA PRO A 153 -5.47 -30.81 1.78
C PRO A 153 -4.86 -31.19 3.15
N ASP A 154 -3.80 -30.48 3.55
CA ASP A 154 -3.04 -30.78 4.77
C ASP A 154 -3.57 -30.03 6.01
N GLY A 155 -4.71 -29.36 5.91
CA GLY A 155 -5.35 -28.67 7.03
C GLY A 155 -4.53 -27.51 7.60
N VAL A 156 -4.52 -27.38 8.93
CA VAL A 156 -3.87 -26.28 9.65
C VAL A 156 -2.36 -26.54 9.73
N THR A 157 -1.57 -25.77 8.98
CA THR A 157 -0.11 -25.79 9.02
C THR A 157 0.43 -24.36 8.97
N MET A 158 1.66 -24.13 9.42
CA MET A 158 2.33 -22.82 9.28
C MET A 158 2.25 -22.30 7.84
N GLY A 159 2.61 -23.14 6.87
CA GLY A 159 2.61 -22.76 5.45
C GLY A 159 1.23 -22.39 4.94
N ASN A 160 0.18 -23.09 5.37
CA ASN A 160 -1.19 -22.78 4.97
C ASN A 160 -1.72 -21.50 5.62
N VAL A 161 -1.33 -21.20 6.86
CA VAL A 161 -1.67 -19.93 7.53
C VAL A 161 -1.01 -18.76 6.80
N GLN A 162 0.30 -18.86 6.52
CA GLN A 162 1.05 -17.86 5.76
C GLN A 162 0.46 -17.66 4.36
N ASN A 163 0.13 -18.75 3.67
CA ASN A 163 -0.44 -18.69 2.33
C ASN A 163 -1.85 -18.06 2.34
N ALA A 164 -2.68 -18.35 3.33
CA ALA A 164 -4.02 -17.77 3.44
C ALA A 164 -3.93 -16.24 3.63
N LEU A 165 -3.13 -15.79 4.60
CA LEU A 165 -2.88 -14.36 4.84
C LEU A 165 -2.36 -13.66 3.58
N ALA A 166 -1.30 -14.20 2.96
CA ALA A 166 -0.73 -13.62 1.75
C ALA A 166 -1.70 -13.68 0.55
N SER A 167 -2.58 -14.68 0.46
CA SER A 167 -3.62 -14.74 -0.57
C SER A 167 -4.63 -13.62 -0.39
N TYR A 168 -5.04 -13.32 0.85
CA TYR A 168 -5.88 -12.17 1.16
C TYR A 168 -5.17 -10.85 0.83
N GLU A 169 -3.93 -10.66 1.29
CA GLU A 169 -3.16 -9.44 1.02
C GLU A 169 -2.95 -9.17 -0.48
N ARG A 170 -2.82 -10.22 -1.30
CA ARG A 170 -2.76 -10.07 -2.77
C ARG A 170 -4.04 -9.46 -3.37
N THR A 171 -5.17 -9.59 -2.68
CA THR A 171 -6.44 -8.97 -3.10
C THR A 171 -6.59 -7.51 -2.68
N LEU A 172 -5.74 -7.02 -1.76
CA LEU A 172 -5.78 -5.67 -1.21
C LEU A 172 -5.20 -4.64 -2.18
N VAL A 173 -5.82 -4.49 -3.35
CA VAL A 173 -5.44 -3.49 -4.37
C VAL A 173 -6.42 -2.33 -4.32
N SER A 174 -5.92 -1.11 -4.05
CA SER A 174 -6.75 0.09 -3.93
C SER A 174 -6.99 0.74 -5.30
N ALA A 175 -7.87 0.12 -6.09
CA ALA A 175 -8.18 0.55 -7.45
C ALA A 175 -8.91 1.91 -7.51
N ASN A 176 -9.24 2.36 -8.72
CA ASN A 176 -10.09 3.53 -9.02
C ASN A 176 -9.57 4.90 -8.56
N SER A 177 -8.28 5.06 -8.28
CA SER A 177 -7.73 6.40 -8.03
C SER A 177 -7.98 7.32 -9.23
N ARG A 178 -8.19 8.61 -8.97
CA ARG A 178 -8.41 9.60 -10.05
C ARG A 178 -7.22 9.62 -11.01
N PHE A 179 -6.01 9.40 -10.51
CA PHE A 179 -4.82 9.32 -11.35
C PHE A 179 -4.79 8.07 -12.24
N ASP A 180 -5.22 6.90 -11.74
CA ASP A 180 -5.28 5.69 -12.58
C ASP A 180 -6.32 5.86 -13.70
N GLN A 181 -7.47 6.48 -13.41
CA GLN A 181 -8.48 6.80 -14.42
C GLN A 181 -7.94 7.80 -15.47
N TYR A 182 -7.15 8.79 -15.04
CA TYR A 182 -6.45 9.70 -15.95
C TYR A 182 -5.48 8.95 -16.88
N LEU A 183 -4.66 8.05 -16.33
CA LEU A 183 -3.75 7.21 -17.12
C LEU A 183 -4.49 6.28 -18.10
N GLN A 184 -5.72 5.89 -17.78
CA GLN A 184 -6.61 5.09 -18.63
C GLN A 184 -7.39 5.92 -19.67
N GLY A 185 -7.12 7.23 -19.78
CA GLY A 185 -7.68 8.09 -20.83
C GLY A 185 -8.87 8.95 -20.40
N ASN A 186 -9.33 8.87 -19.15
CA ASN A 186 -10.31 9.81 -18.60
C ASN A 186 -9.59 11.11 -18.19
N THR A 187 -9.11 11.89 -19.15
CA THR A 187 -8.21 13.01 -18.87
C THR A 187 -8.88 14.15 -18.10
N ASP A 188 -10.20 14.28 -18.17
CA ASP A 188 -10.96 15.37 -17.55
C ASP A 188 -11.22 15.14 -16.06
N ILE A 189 -10.90 13.95 -15.53
CA ILE A 189 -11.03 13.66 -14.10
C ILE A 189 -10.05 14.46 -13.23
N LEU A 190 -8.94 14.94 -13.81
CA LEU A 190 -7.96 15.77 -13.13
C LEU A 190 -8.13 17.24 -13.50
N THR A 191 -8.03 18.11 -12.50
CA THR A 191 -7.95 19.56 -12.72
C THR A 191 -6.65 19.92 -13.43
N LEU A 192 -6.58 21.15 -13.93
CA LEU A 192 -5.36 21.65 -14.54
C LEU A 192 -4.20 21.73 -13.53
N GLU A 193 -4.48 22.11 -12.28
CA GLU A 193 -3.45 22.14 -11.23
C GLU A 193 -2.92 20.75 -10.89
N GLU A 194 -3.77 19.73 -10.83
CA GLU A 194 -3.34 18.36 -10.58
C GLU A 194 -2.46 17.81 -11.72
N LYS A 195 -2.82 18.14 -12.97
CA LYS A 195 -1.99 17.82 -14.15
C LYS A 195 -0.63 18.53 -14.09
N TYR A 196 -0.61 19.81 -13.72
CA TYR A 196 0.64 20.53 -13.49
C TYR A 196 1.44 19.99 -12.31
N GLY A 197 0.77 19.52 -11.25
CA GLY A 197 1.39 18.82 -10.13
C GLY A 197 2.13 17.57 -10.57
N TYR A 198 1.49 16.75 -11.41
CA TYR A 198 2.14 15.58 -11.99
C TYR A 198 3.33 15.98 -12.88
N GLN A 199 3.18 17.03 -13.69
CA GLN A 199 4.28 17.56 -14.51
C GLN A 199 5.47 18.02 -13.65
N ARG A 200 5.22 18.77 -12.57
CA ARG A 200 6.26 19.19 -11.62
C ARG A 200 6.92 17.98 -10.94
N PHE A 201 6.14 16.99 -10.53
CA PHE A 201 6.65 15.74 -9.96
C PHE A 201 7.63 15.04 -10.92
N LYS A 202 7.35 15.05 -12.22
CA LYS A 202 8.27 14.54 -13.26
C LYS A 202 9.52 15.41 -13.40
N GLU A 203 9.34 16.71 -13.60
CA GLU A 203 10.43 17.65 -13.90
C GLU A 203 11.44 17.82 -12.77
N TYR A 204 10.98 17.76 -11.51
CA TYR A 204 11.88 17.76 -10.35
C TYR A 204 12.62 16.43 -10.17
N GLY A 205 12.21 15.37 -10.86
CA GLY A 205 12.89 14.07 -10.85
C GLY A 205 12.35 13.07 -9.84
N CYS A 206 11.21 13.32 -9.19
CA CYS A 206 10.64 12.39 -8.19
C CYS A 206 10.38 10.99 -8.79
N ILE A 207 10.06 10.94 -10.09
CA ILE A 207 9.86 9.70 -10.86
C ILE A 207 11.13 8.84 -11.02
N SER A 208 12.33 9.33 -10.69
CA SER A 208 13.53 8.48 -10.74
C SER A 208 13.45 7.33 -9.75
N CYS A 209 12.75 7.54 -8.63
CA CYS A 209 12.58 6.58 -7.55
C CYS A 209 11.12 6.13 -7.42
N HIS A 210 10.18 7.06 -7.52
CA HIS A 210 8.74 6.79 -7.37
C HIS A 210 8.10 6.59 -8.74
N GLN A 211 8.24 5.39 -9.30
CA GLN A 211 7.77 5.04 -10.66
C GLN A 211 7.04 3.70 -10.74
N GLY A 212 6.52 3.39 -11.93
CA GLY A 212 5.88 2.12 -12.23
C GLY A 212 4.46 2.00 -11.69
N VAL A 213 3.98 0.76 -11.58
CA VAL A 213 2.59 0.46 -11.19
C VAL A 213 2.28 0.83 -9.75
N ASN A 214 3.25 0.79 -8.84
CA ASN A 214 3.05 1.10 -7.42
C ASN A 214 3.66 2.46 -7.02
N ILE A 215 4.15 3.25 -8.00
CA ILE A 215 4.72 4.58 -7.78
C ILE A 215 5.79 4.55 -6.66
N GLY A 216 6.74 3.64 -6.82
CA GLY A 216 7.65 3.17 -5.77
C GLY A 216 7.49 1.69 -5.52
N GLY A 217 8.06 1.19 -4.41
CA GLY A 217 7.96 -0.20 -4.00
C GLY A 217 8.75 -1.19 -4.85
N ASN A 218 9.62 -0.73 -5.76
CA ASN A 218 10.31 -1.56 -6.76
C ASN A 218 11.84 -1.42 -6.74
N MET A 219 12.40 -0.60 -5.85
CA MET A 219 13.85 -0.44 -5.69
C MET A 219 14.24 0.01 -4.28
N PHE A 220 15.53 -0.03 -4.01
CA PHE A 220 16.16 0.55 -2.83
C PHE A 220 16.81 1.90 -3.18
N GLN A 221 16.74 2.86 -2.27
CA GLN A 221 17.40 4.15 -2.38
C GLN A 221 17.92 4.63 -1.03
N LYS A 222 19.03 5.36 -1.06
CA LYS A 222 19.55 6.05 0.12
C LYS A 222 18.60 7.19 0.51
N PHE A 223 18.30 7.32 1.80
CA PHE A 223 17.59 8.48 2.32
C PHE A 223 18.62 9.49 2.82
N GLY A 224 18.64 10.70 2.23
CA GLY A 224 19.68 11.69 2.48
C GLY A 224 20.81 11.66 1.46
N VAL A 225 20.49 11.54 0.17
CA VAL A 225 21.50 11.57 -0.92
C VAL A 225 22.23 12.91 -0.97
N MET A 226 21.50 14.01 -0.76
CA MET A 226 22.00 15.38 -0.90
C MET A 226 22.32 16.05 0.45
N GLY A 227 22.14 15.34 1.56
CA GLY A 227 22.47 15.81 2.90
C GLY A 227 22.07 14.80 3.98
N ASP A 228 22.69 14.90 5.15
CA ASP A 228 22.44 13.98 6.27
C ASP A 228 21.11 14.31 6.97
N TYR A 229 20.05 13.65 6.52
CA TYR A 229 18.72 13.75 7.11
C TYR A 229 18.71 13.32 8.58
N PHE A 230 19.44 12.26 8.93
CA PHE A 230 19.40 11.66 10.26
C PHE A 230 20.10 12.53 11.30
N GLN A 231 21.23 13.12 10.93
CA GLN A 231 21.88 14.14 11.76
C GLN A 231 20.97 15.35 11.96
N ALA A 232 20.31 15.83 10.90
CA ALA A 232 19.47 17.02 10.96
C ALA A 232 18.15 16.80 11.72
N ARG A 233 17.55 15.60 11.62
CA ARG A 233 16.38 15.19 12.41
C ARG A 233 16.69 15.18 13.90
N GLY A 234 17.93 14.82 14.25
CA GLY A 234 18.32 14.51 15.61
C GLY A 234 17.73 13.18 16.07
N ASN A 235 18.33 12.60 17.10
CA ASN A 235 17.91 11.31 17.69
C ASN A 235 17.91 10.15 16.68
N PRO A 236 19.08 9.78 16.11
CA PRO A 236 19.16 8.60 15.27
C PRO A 236 18.82 7.34 16.08
N THR A 237 18.08 6.43 15.45
CA THR A 237 17.70 5.12 15.99
C THR A 237 18.41 4.02 15.22
N GLU A 238 18.39 2.79 15.76
CA GLU A 238 18.93 1.64 15.02
C GLU A 238 18.20 1.39 13.71
N THR A 239 16.88 1.64 13.65
CA THR A 239 16.06 1.48 12.45
C THR A 239 16.46 2.41 11.30
N ASP A 240 17.14 3.53 11.60
CA ASP A 240 17.69 4.43 10.58
C ASP A 240 18.78 3.79 9.73
N LEU A 241 19.46 2.75 10.25
CA LEU A 241 20.47 2.03 9.48
C LEU A 241 19.87 1.33 8.25
N GLY A 242 18.56 1.07 8.25
CA GLY A 242 17.84 0.57 7.09
C GLY A 242 18.35 -0.78 6.63
N ARG A 243 18.75 -0.85 5.35
CA ARG A 243 19.20 -2.08 4.69
C ARG A 243 20.55 -2.60 5.21
N TYR A 244 21.41 -1.73 5.76
CA TYR A 244 22.62 -2.15 6.47
C TYR A 244 22.32 -3.20 7.56
N LEU A 245 21.16 -3.12 8.25
CA LEU A 245 20.81 -4.12 9.26
C LEU A 245 20.70 -5.54 8.69
N VAL A 246 20.41 -5.67 7.39
CA VAL A 246 20.27 -6.94 6.66
C VAL A 246 21.60 -7.36 6.03
N THR A 247 22.28 -6.46 5.34
CA THR A 247 23.43 -6.80 4.48
C THR A 247 24.78 -6.64 5.18
N LYS A 248 24.85 -5.79 6.21
CA LYS A 248 26.08 -5.34 6.88
C LYS A 248 27.07 -4.63 5.95
N ASP A 249 26.62 -4.22 4.77
CA ASP A 249 27.41 -3.43 3.83
C ASP A 249 27.22 -1.93 4.11
N GLU A 250 28.31 -1.20 4.35
CA GLU A 250 28.28 0.24 4.63
C GLU A 250 27.63 1.06 3.50
N GLU A 251 27.68 0.58 2.25
CA GLU A 251 26.98 1.24 1.13
C GLU A 251 25.45 1.20 1.29
N ASP A 252 24.92 0.22 2.03
CA ASP A 252 23.50 0.07 2.36
C ASP A 252 23.07 0.86 3.62
N ARG A 253 23.98 1.65 4.22
CA ARG A 253 23.64 2.50 5.37
C ARG A 253 22.64 3.57 4.95
N ASN A 254 21.54 3.63 5.71
CA ASN A 254 20.41 4.52 5.46
C ASN A 254 19.72 4.28 4.10
N VAL A 255 19.87 3.08 3.54
CA VAL A 255 19.17 2.65 2.33
C VAL A 255 17.86 1.98 2.71
N PHE A 256 16.78 2.36 2.05
CA PHE A 256 15.43 1.86 2.28
C PHE A 256 14.77 1.47 0.98
N LYS A 257 13.80 0.56 1.06
CA LYS A 257 12.85 0.34 -0.04
C LYS A 257 12.08 1.64 -0.23
N VAL A 258 12.09 2.17 -1.45
CA VAL A 258 11.26 3.34 -1.79
C VAL A 258 9.80 2.97 -1.54
N PRO A 259 9.06 3.66 -0.65
CA PRO A 259 7.66 3.31 -0.39
C PRO A 259 6.77 3.63 -1.60
N SER A 260 5.64 2.92 -1.71
CA SER A 260 4.57 3.29 -2.63
C SER A 260 4.00 4.65 -2.24
N LEU A 261 3.70 5.49 -3.22
CA LEU A 261 2.96 6.73 -3.01
C LEU A 261 1.45 6.57 -3.24
N ARG A 262 0.96 5.37 -3.55
CA ARG A 262 -0.48 5.11 -3.61
C ARG A 262 -1.07 5.28 -2.22
N ASN A 263 -2.19 6.00 -2.14
CA ASN A 263 -2.86 6.37 -0.88
C ASN A 263 -2.00 7.23 0.07
N VAL A 264 -0.90 7.84 -0.38
CA VAL A 264 -0.01 8.60 0.51
C VAL A 264 -0.75 9.72 1.26
N ALA A 265 -1.79 10.31 0.67
CA ALA A 265 -2.54 11.38 1.32
C ALA A 265 -3.30 10.95 2.60
N VAL A 266 -3.44 9.65 2.85
CA VAL A 266 -4.22 9.09 3.96
C VAL A 266 -3.42 8.16 4.87
N THR A 267 -2.09 8.11 4.73
CA THR A 267 -1.20 7.24 5.51
C THR A 267 -0.18 8.03 6.33
N ALA A 268 -0.57 9.19 6.86
CA ALA A 268 0.26 9.95 7.79
C ALA A 268 0.35 9.23 9.15
N PRO A 269 1.47 9.38 9.89
CA PRO A 269 2.65 10.17 9.56
C PRO A 269 3.61 9.47 8.59
N TYR A 270 4.60 10.21 8.08
CA TYR A 270 5.46 9.80 6.97
C TYR A 270 6.88 9.45 7.40
N PHE A 271 7.55 8.71 6.50
CA PHE A 271 8.87 8.08 6.67
C PHE A 271 8.85 6.90 7.64
N HIS A 272 9.95 6.13 7.65
CA HIS A 272 10.06 4.93 8.48
C HIS A 272 10.01 5.24 9.98
N ASP A 273 10.26 6.48 10.37
CA ASP A 273 10.22 6.95 11.76
C ASP A 273 8.94 7.70 12.13
N GLY A 274 8.03 7.92 11.17
CA GLY A 274 6.81 8.71 11.35
C GLY A 274 7.06 10.17 11.79
N SER A 275 8.22 10.74 11.47
CA SER A 275 8.63 12.07 11.96
C SER A 275 7.96 13.24 11.23
N ALA A 276 7.63 13.08 9.95
CA ALA A 276 6.88 14.08 9.20
C ALA A 276 5.38 13.86 9.40
N LYS A 277 4.68 14.85 9.95
CA LYS A 277 3.27 14.75 10.33
C LYS A 277 2.34 15.08 9.18
N THR A 278 2.82 15.87 8.22
CA THR A 278 2.04 16.36 7.09
C THR A 278 2.70 15.99 5.77
N LEU A 279 1.90 15.94 4.70
CA LEU A 279 2.42 15.61 3.38
C LEU A 279 3.34 16.73 2.88
N GLU A 280 3.03 17.96 3.26
CA GLU A 280 3.84 19.16 3.05
C GLU A 280 5.25 18.99 3.64
N GLU A 281 5.34 18.58 4.91
CA GLU A 281 6.62 18.32 5.58
C GLU A 281 7.40 17.19 4.89
N ALA A 282 6.72 16.12 4.51
CA ALA A 282 7.35 15.01 3.80
C ALA A 282 7.91 15.45 2.43
N VAL A 283 7.17 16.26 1.67
CA VAL A 283 7.61 16.83 0.40
C VAL A 283 8.80 17.76 0.62
N ASP A 284 8.77 18.63 1.63
CA ASP A 284 9.90 19.53 1.95
C ASP A 284 11.18 18.74 2.27
N VAL A 285 11.07 17.67 3.07
CA VAL A 285 12.20 16.77 3.39
C VAL A 285 12.73 16.08 2.13
N MET A 286 11.85 15.55 1.27
CA MET A 286 12.27 14.90 0.01
C MET A 286 13.01 15.88 -0.91
N PHE A 287 12.50 17.10 -1.07
CA PHE A 287 13.17 18.13 -1.85
C PHE A 287 14.56 18.46 -1.31
N LYS A 288 14.66 18.70 0.00
CA LYS A 288 15.92 19.10 0.63
C LYS A 288 16.96 17.98 0.59
N TYR A 289 16.59 16.78 1.02
CA TYR A 289 17.56 15.72 1.29
C TYR A 289 17.74 14.72 0.15
N GLN A 290 16.80 14.61 -0.79
CA GLN A 290 16.96 13.74 -1.97
C GLN A 290 17.33 14.53 -3.22
N LEU A 291 16.80 15.74 -3.39
CA LEU A 291 17.02 16.54 -4.60
C LEU A 291 18.03 17.69 -4.39
N GLY A 292 18.32 18.07 -3.14
CA GLY A 292 19.22 19.19 -2.83
C GLY A 292 18.63 20.52 -3.28
N ARG A 293 17.30 20.63 -3.30
CA ARG A 293 16.55 21.78 -3.84
C ARG A 293 15.50 22.22 -2.84
N VAL A 294 15.04 23.46 -2.99
CA VAL A 294 13.84 23.98 -2.32
C VAL A 294 12.84 24.33 -3.41
N PRO A 295 11.64 23.72 -3.44
CA PRO A 295 10.64 24.06 -4.44
C PRO A 295 10.05 25.45 -4.14
N SER A 296 9.45 26.08 -5.14
CA SER A 296 8.54 27.19 -4.85
C SER A 296 7.33 26.68 -4.05
N ASN A 297 6.68 27.55 -3.29
CA ASN A 297 5.45 27.19 -2.57
C ASN A 297 4.36 26.72 -3.55
N ASP A 298 4.28 27.34 -4.72
CA ASP A 298 3.31 26.97 -5.76
C ASP A 298 3.58 25.56 -6.29
N ASP A 299 4.83 25.24 -6.65
CA ASP A 299 5.17 23.90 -7.14
C ASP A 299 4.95 22.83 -6.08
N LYS A 300 5.25 23.12 -4.81
CA LYS A 300 4.95 22.22 -3.70
C LYS A 300 3.44 21.97 -3.60
N ALA A 301 2.62 23.02 -3.64
CA ALA A 301 1.17 22.90 -3.58
C ALA A 301 0.62 22.07 -4.75
N LEU A 302 1.13 22.30 -5.97
CA LEU A 302 0.76 21.51 -7.15
C LEU A 302 1.12 20.03 -6.98
N ILE A 303 2.34 19.72 -6.53
CA ILE A 303 2.75 18.33 -6.27
C ILE A 303 1.85 17.67 -5.23
N ILE A 304 1.49 18.38 -4.16
CA ILE A 304 0.58 17.85 -3.14
C ILE A 304 -0.81 17.57 -3.71
N LEU A 305 -1.34 18.46 -4.56
CA LEU A 305 -2.61 18.20 -5.27
C LEU A 305 -2.50 16.93 -6.11
N PHE A 306 -1.42 16.75 -6.86
CA PHE A 306 -1.17 15.51 -7.59
C PHE A 306 -1.11 14.28 -6.67
N LEU A 307 -0.36 14.32 -5.57
CA LEU A 307 -0.24 13.17 -4.65
C LEU A 307 -1.59 12.74 -4.08
N LYS A 308 -2.52 13.69 -3.86
CA LYS A 308 -3.90 13.39 -3.43
C LYS A 308 -4.72 12.64 -4.48
N THR A 309 -4.36 12.75 -5.76
CA THR A 309 -5.02 11.98 -6.84
C THR A 309 -4.65 10.50 -6.86
N LEU A 310 -3.62 10.11 -6.10
CA LEU A 310 -3.11 8.73 -6.01
C LEU A 310 -3.89 7.86 -5.00
N THR A 311 -4.83 8.45 -4.27
CA THR A 311 -5.71 7.72 -3.35
C THR A 311 -6.78 6.97 -4.13
N GLY A 312 -6.84 5.65 -3.91
CA GLY A 312 -7.84 4.78 -4.48
C GLY A 312 -9.04 4.58 -3.56
N GLU A 313 -9.78 3.51 -3.83
CA GLU A 313 -10.96 3.13 -3.06
C GLU A 313 -10.73 1.87 -2.23
N TRP A 314 -11.49 1.75 -1.14
CA TRP A 314 -11.68 0.53 -0.37
C TRP A 314 -13.17 0.25 -0.24
N GLU A 315 -13.60 -0.96 -0.61
CA GLU A 315 -15.02 -1.37 -0.63
C GLU A 315 -15.94 -0.37 -1.38
N GLY A 316 -15.44 0.20 -2.48
CA GLY A 316 -16.17 1.17 -3.31
C GLY A 316 -16.35 2.55 -2.67
N LYS A 317 -15.60 2.85 -1.60
CA LYS A 317 -15.55 4.16 -0.96
C LYS A 317 -14.16 4.77 -1.14
N PRO A 318 -14.05 6.08 -1.40
CA PRO A 318 -12.78 6.77 -1.32
C PRO A 318 -12.14 6.59 0.06
N LEU A 319 -10.84 6.33 0.08
CA LEU A 319 -10.02 6.29 1.29
C LEU A 319 -9.69 7.69 1.81
#